data_AF-A0A0F9HKS5-F1
#
_entry.id   AF-A0A0F9HKS5-F1
#
_cell.length_a   1.000
_cell.length_b   1.000
_cell.length_c   1.000
_cell.angle_alpha   90.00
_cell.angle_beta   90.00
_cell.angle_gamma   90.00
#
_symmetry.space_group_name_H-M   'P 1'
#
loop_
_entity.id
_entity.type
_entity.pdbx_description
1 polymer ?
#
loop_
_entity_poly.entity_id
_entity_poly.type
_entity_poly.pdbx_seq_one_letter_code
_entity_poly.pdbx_strand_id
1 'polypeptide(L)'
;NRNIETKIFQLENLSREHKLHKVDKETFETLREKYKEEKLVLEDERKDLVSGMKLWIQDLKLEKAELSVERKLNKGRYRSKEISEDDFKGIEKDFDLRSKKINSKINTLEKLTK
;
A
#
# COMPACT_ATOMS: atom_id res chain seq x y z
N ASN A 1 30.32 24.93 9.15
CA ASN A 1 30.14 26.38 9.40
C ASN A 1 29.65 27.15 8.19
N ARG A 2 30.35 27.21 7.04
CA ARG A 2 29.89 27.97 5.84
C ARG A 2 28.45 27.68 5.37
N ASN A 3 27.98 26.43 5.43
CA ASN A 3 26.64 26.03 4.96
C ASN A 3 25.50 26.59 5.84
N ILE A 4 25.74 26.73 7.15
CA ILE A 4 24.72 27.24 8.10
C ILE A 4 24.54 28.74 7.92
N GLU A 5 25.64 29.49 7.77
CA GLU A 5 25.59 30.94 7.52
C GLU A 5 24.87 31.27 6.21
N THR A 6 25.09 30.50 5.14
CA THR A 6 24.36 30.68 3.88
C THR A 6 22.87 30.43 4.04
N LYS A 7 22.48 29.40 4.80
CA LYS A 7 21.06 29.10 5.07
C LYS A 7 20.41 30.19 5.93
N ILE A 8 21.12 30.76 6.89
CA ILE A 8 20.63 31.87 7.71
C ILE A 8 20.38 33.11 6.83
N PHE A 9 21.32 33.46 5.95
CA PHE A 9 21.16 34.59 5.03
C PHE A 9 19.97 34.41 4.07
N GLN A 10 19.78 33.20 3.54
CA GLN A 10 18.62 32.88 2.70
C GLN A 10 17.29 33.01 3.46
N LEU A 11 17.25 32.56 4.72
CA LEU A 11 16.09 32.68 5.61
C LEU A 11 15.75 34.15 5.94
N GLU A 12 16.77 34.98 6.17
CA GLU A 12 16.58 36.42 6.40
C GLU A 12 16.01 37.13 5.17
N ASN A 13 16.49 36.80 3.97
CA ASN A 13 15.96 37.36 2.72
C ASN A 13 14.52 36.94 2.48
N LEU A 14 14.21 35.65 2.64
CA LEU A 14 12.83 35.14 2.51
C LEU A 14 11.87 35.77 3.52
N SER A 15 12.34 36.00 4.76
CA SER A 15 11.52 36.67 5.78
C SER A 15 11.21 38.13 5.42
N ARG A 16 12.16 38.84 4.79
CA ARG A 16 11.94 40.21 4.31
C ARG A 16 11.02 40.26 3.09
N GLU A 17 11.25 39.41 2.09
CA GLU A 17 10.44 39.37 0.86
C GLU A 17 8.98 39.01 1.13
N HIS A 18 8.73 38.03 2.00
CA HIS A 18 7.39 37.55 2.30
C HIS A 18 6.74 38.19 3.54
N LYS A 19 7.37 39.21 4.15
CA LYS A 19 6.92 39.86 5.39
C LYS A 19 6.59 38.84 6.50
N LEU A 20 7.39 37.79 6.62
CA LEU A 20 7.18 36.76 7.62
C LEU A 20 7.42 37.38 9.00
N HIS A 21 6.37 37.44 9.82
CA HIS A 21 6.52 37.83 11.21
C HIS A 21 7.34 36.79 11.95
N LYS A 22 8.26 37.25 12.83
CA LYS A 22 8.96 36.35 13.75
C LYS A 22 7.90 35.67 14.63
N VAL A 23 7.77 34.36 14.47
CA VAL A 23 7.01 33.53 15.42
C VAL A 23 7.78 33.59 16.73
N ASP A 24 7.09 33.93 17.82
CA ASP A 24 7.71 33.91 19.13
C ASP A 24 8.10 32.47 19.51
N LYS A 25 9.06 32.34 20.42
CA LYS A 25 9.64 31.04 20.77
C LYS A 25 8.58 30.07 21.32
N GLU A 26 7.58 30.58 22.05
CA GLU A 26 6.53 29.78 22.66
C GLU A 26 5.57 29.22 21.60
N THR A 27 5.14 30.06 20.66
CA THR A 27 4.33 29.62 19.51
C THR A 27 5.09 28.61 18.64
N PHE A 28 6.40 28.81 18.44
CA PHE A 28 7.21 27.86 17.68
C PHE A 28 7.31 26.49 18.37
N GLU A 29 7.63 26.45 19.67
CA GLU A 29 7.73 25.18 20.40
C GLU A 29 6.36 24.49 20.51
N THR A 30 5.27 25.24 20.64
CA THR A 30 3.90 24.69 20.62
C THR A 30 3.59 24.02 19.29
N LEU A 31 3.88 24.68 18.16
CA LEU A 31 3.70 24.09 16.84
C LEU A 31 4.58 22.86 16.63
N ARG A 32 5.82 22.92 17.14
CA ARG A 32 6.77 21.82 17.02
C ARG A 32 6.30 20.57 17.77
N GLU A 33 5.85 20.71 19.02
CA GLU A 33 5.33 19.57 19.77
C GLU A 33 4.03 19.05 19.16
N LYS A 34 3.13 19.93 18.69
CA LYS A 34 1.93 19.50 17.94
C LYS A 34 2.28 18.65 16.71
N TYR A 35 3.19 19.11 15.85
CA TYR A 35 3.57 18.34 14.66
C TYR A 35 4.29 17.03 14.99
N LYS A 36 5.00 16.99 16.12
CA LYS A 36 5.66 15.77 16.60
C LYS A 36 4.62 14.75 17.09
N GLU A 37 3.58 15.19 17.80
CA GLU A 37 2.45 14.34 18.19
C GLU A 37 1.67 13.84 16.95
N GLU A 38 1.30 14.73 16.03
CA GLU A 38 0.62 14.36 14.78
C GLU A 38 1.44 13.35 13.98
N LYS A 39 2.75 13.54 13.91
CA LYS A 39 3.65 12.59 13.25
C LYS A 39 3.60 11.21 13.90
N LEU A 40 3.59 11.12 15.23
CA LEU A 40 3.52 9.84 15.94
C LEU A 40 2.20 9.11 15.63
N VAL A 41 1.08 9.83 15.63
CA VAL A 41 -0.23 9.28 15.25
C VAL A 41 -0.20 8.74 13.82
N LEU A 42 0.29 9.53 12.86
CA LEU A 42 0.40 9.11 11.46
C LEU A 42 1.34 7.91 11.28
N GLU A 43 2.41 7.82 12.07
CA GLU A 43 3.32 6.67 12.05
C GLU A 43 2.65 5.39 12.56
N ASP A 44 1.80 5.49 13.58
CA ASP A 44 1.05 4.35 14.11
C ASP A 44 -0.08 3.93 13.16
N GLU A 45 -0.86 4.87 12.63
CA GLU A 45 -1.87 4.60 11.60
C GLU A 45 -1.24 3.91 10.37
N ARG A 46 -0.05 4.35 9.96
CA ARG A 46 0.70 3.71 8.88
C ARG A 46 1.08 2.27 9.22
N LYS A 47 1.52 1.98 10.46
CA LYS A 47 1.85 0.60 10.88
C LYS A 47 0.61 -0.30 10.85
N ASP A 48 -0.53 0.21 11.30
CA ASP A 48 -1.80 -0.52 11.29
C ASP A 48 -2.25 -0.82 9.86
N LEU A 49 -2.20 0.18 8.98
CA LEU A 49 -2.51 0.01 7.55
C LEU A 49 -1.60 -1.04 6.88
N VAL A 50 -0.29 -0.96 7.13
CA VAL A 50 0.67 -1.95 6.59
C VAL A 50 0.37 -3.35 7.12
N SER A 51 -0.01 -3.48 8.40
CA SER A 51 -0.35 -4.76 9.00
C SER A 51 -1.64 -5.34 8.41
N GLY A 52 -2.68 -4.51 8.24
CA GLY A 52 -3.91 -4.91 7.56
C GLY A 52 -3.68 -5.33 6.11
N MET A 53 -2.84 -4.60 5.36
CA MET A 53 -2.48 -4.98 3.99
C MET A 53 -1.73 -6.32 3.93
N LYS A 54 -0.88 -6.63 4.92
CA LYS A 54 -0.19 -7.94 5.00
C LYS A 54 -1.16 -9.08 5.25
N LEU A 55 -2.14 -8.90 6.13
CA LEU A 55 -3.21 -9.88 6.33
C LEU A 55 -4.01 -10.08 5.04
N TRP A 56 -4.37 -9.00 4.36
CA TRP A 56 -5.08 -9.08 3.09
C TRP A 56 -4.28 -9.81 2.00
N ILE A 57 -2.96 -9.62 1.94
CA ILE A 57 -2.08 -10.40 1.06
C ILE A 57 -2.16 -11.90 1.39
N GLN A 58 -2.22 -12.28 2.67
CA GLN A 58 -2.35 -13.68 3.08
C GLN A 58 -3.70 -14.26 2.63
N ASP A 59 -4.80 -13.53 2.82
CA ASP A 59 -6.14 -13.96 2.38
C ASP A 59 -6.19 -14.16 0.86
N LEU A 60 -5.61 -13.24 0.08
CA LEU A 60 -5.52 -13.37 -1.38
C LEU A 60 -4.68 -14.58 -1.82
N LYS A 61 -3.64 -14.94 -1.04
CA LYS A 61 -2.84 -16.15 -1.30
C LYS A 61 -3.63 -17.42 -1.01
N LEU A 62 -4.48 -17.42 0.01
CA LEU A 62 -5.41 -18.52 0.31
C LEU A 62 -6.47 -18.66 -0.79
N GLU A 63 -7.13 -17.56 -1.18
CA GLU A 63 -8.11 -17.54 -2.28
C GLU A 63 -7.52 -18.11 -3.58
N LYS A 64 -6.26 -17.74 -3.89
CA LYS A 64 -5.54 -18.30 -5.05
C LYS A 64 -5.28 -19.80 -4.93
N ALA A 65 -4.99 -20.29 -3.72
CA ALA A 65 -4.76 -21.71 -3.48
C ALA A 65 -6.07 -22.50 -3.66
N GLU A 66 -7.18 -21.99 -3.15
CA GLU A 66 -8.52 -22.58 -3.32
C GLU A 66 -8.92 -22.66 -4.79
N LEU A 67 -8.76 -21.57 -5.55
CA LEU A 67 -8.99 -21.59 -7.00
C LEU A 67 -8.13 -22.65 -7.72
N SER A 68 -6.88 -22.85 -7.27
CA SER A 68 -5.99 -23.86 -7.84
C SER A 68 -6.48 -25.29 -7.57
N VAL A 69 -7.03 -25.53 -6.38
CA VAL A 69 -7.68 -26.82 -6.04
C VAL A 69 -8.91 -27.03 -6.92
N GLU A 70 -9.77 -26.02 -7.05
CA GLU A 70 -10.95 -26.08 -7.90
C GLU A 70 -10.60 -26.38 -9.36
N ARG A 71 -9.56 -25.72 -9.91
CA ARG A 71 -9.05 -26.02 -11.26
C ARG A 71 -8.64 -27.48 -11.41
N LYS A 72 -7.93 -28.04 -10.43
CA LYS A 72 -7.51 -29.46 -10.46
C LYS A 72 -8.72 -30.40 -10.43
N LEU A 73 -9.74 -30.09 -9.64
CA LEU A 73 -10.99 -30.85 -9.59
C LEU A 73 -11.70 -30.83 -10.94
N ASN A 74 -11.87 -29.64 -11.55
CA ASN A 74 -12.51 -29.51 -12.85
C ASN A 74 -11.72 -30.22 -13.96
N LYS A 75 -10.38 -30.21 -13.90
CA LYS A 75 -9.54 -31.02 -14.80
C LYS A 75 -9.78 -32.52 -14.61
N GLY A 76 -10.00 -32.98 -13.37
CA GLY A 76 -10.39 -34.35 -13.07
C GLY A 76 -11.74 -34.70 -13.68
N ARG A 77 -12.76 -33.86 -13.46
CA ARG A 77 -14.11 -34.02 -14.02
C ARG A 77 -14.11 -34.09 -15.54
N TYR A 78 -13.32 -33.24 -16.20
CA TYR A 78 -13.16 -33.28 -17.65
C TYR A 78 -12.56 -34.61 -18.12
N ARG A 79 -11.50 -35.10 -17.44
CA ARG A 79 -10.89 -36.41 -17.75
C ARG A 79 -11.85 -37.57 -17.55
N SER A 80 -12.69 -37.50 -16.53
CA SER A 80 -13.77 -38.46 -16.25
C SER A 80 -14.99 -38.30 -17.16
N LYS A 81 -14.99 -37.32 -18.09
CA LYS A 81 -16.11 -36.97 -18.97
C LYS A 81 -17.39 -36.57 -18.23
N GLU A 82 -17.26 -36.06 -17.01
CA GLU A 82 -18.38 -35.52 -16.22
C GLU A 82 -18.81 -34.14 -16.70
N ILE A 83 -17.90 -33.40 -17.35
CA ILE A 83 -18.17 -32.09 -17.96
C ILE A 83 -17.72 -32.10 -19.41
N SER A 84 -18.38 -31.28 -20.24
CA SER A 84 -18.03 -31.15 -21.66
C SER A 84 -16.71 -30.39 -21.86
N GLU A 85 -16.13 -30.51 -23.05
CA GLU A 85 -14.94 -29.73 -23.43
C GLU A 85 -15.22 -28.22 -23.42
N ASP A 86 -16.41 -27.81 -23.87
CA ASP A 86 -16.81 -26.41 -23.91
C ASP A 86 -16.99 -25.84 -22.50
N ASP A 87 -17.60 -26.60 -21.58
CA ASP A 87 -17.70 -26.22 -20.17
C ASP A 87 -16.31 -26.09 -19.53
N PHE A 88 -15.43 -27.06 -19.79
CA PHE A 88 -14.07 -27.04 -19.27
C PHE A 88 -13.27 -25.83 -19.78
N LYS A 89 -13.38 -25.50 -21.07
CA LYS A 89 -12.76 -24.29 -21.66
C LYS A 89 -13.30 -23.00 -21.03
N GLY A 90 -14.61 -22.94 -20.78
CA GLY A 90 -15.24 -21.81 -20.08
C GLY A 90 -14.67 -21.62 -18.67
N ILE A 91 -14.58 -22.71 -17.91
CA ILE A 91 -14.01 -22.74 -16.55
C ILE A 91 -12.54 -22.33 -16.56
N GLU A 92 -11.73 -22.85 -17.49
CA GLU A 92 -10.30 -22.49 -17.59
C GLU A 92 -10.11 -21.00 -17.89
N LYS A 93 -10.94 -20.43 -18.77
CA LYS A 93 -10.90 -18.99 -19.07
C LYS A 93 -11.27 -18.14 -17.86
N ASP A 94 -12.30 -18.52 -17.11
CA ASP A 94 -12.71 -17.82 -15.89
C ASP A 94 -11.62 -17.92 -14.80
N PHE A 95 -11.04 -19.11 -14.61
CA PHE A 95 -9.90 -19.31 -13.71
C PHE A 95 -8.74 -18.36 -14.06
N ASP A 96 -8.35 -18.28 -15.33
CA ASP A 96 -7.24 -17.43 -15.76
C ASP A 96 -7.51 -15.95 -15.50
N LEU A 97 -8.75 -15.48 -15.71
CA LEU A 97 -9.15 -14.11 -15.40
C LEU A 97 -9.10 -13.81 -13.90
N ARG A 98 -9.68 -14.70 -13.07
CA ARG A 98 -9.67 -14.54 -11.61
C ARG A 98 -8.25 -14.58 -11.05
N SER A 99 -7.44 -15.55 -11.50
CA SER A 99 -6.05 -15.70 -11.09
C SER A 99 -5.22 -14.46 -11.43
N LYS A 100 -5.38 -13.90 -12.65
CA LYS A 100 -4.73 -12.64 -13.04
C LYS A 100 -5.15 -11.48 -12.12
N LYS A 101 -6.44 -11.36 -11.80
CA LYS A 101 -6.95 -10.31 -10.92
C LYS A 101 -6.37 -10.41 -9.51
N ILE A 102 -6.33 -11.61 -8.94
CA ILE A 102 -5.74 -11.86 -7.61
C ILE A 102 -4.25 -11.54 -7.62
N ASN A 103 -3.50 -12.01 -8.62
CA ASN A 103 -2.07 -11.69 -8.74
C ASN A 103 -1.81 -10.19 -8.84
N SER A 104 -2.63 -9.46 -9.61
CA SER A 104 -2.51 -8.01 -9.70
C SER A 104 -2.73 -7.34 -8.34
N LYS A 105 -3.73 -7.78 -7.57
CA LYS A 105 -3.98 -7.25 -6.21
C LYS A 105 -2.80 -7.52 -5.28
N ILE A 106 -2.30 -8.77 -5.26
CA ILE A 106 -1.14 -9.16 -4.45
C ILE A 106 0.07 -8.30 -4.81
N ASN A 107 0.39 -8.16 -6.10
CA ASN A 107 1.53 -7.37 -6.55
C ASN A 107 1.42 -5.89 -6.17
N THR A 108 0.22 -5.31 -6.23
CA THR A 108 -0.02 -3.92 -5.80
C THR A 108 0.18 -3.78 -4.30
N LEU A 109 -0.40 -4.66 -3.50
CA LEU A 109 -0.27 -4.60 -2.03
C LEU A 109 1.18 -4.84 -1.60
N GLU A 110 1.88 -5.82 -2.18
CA GLU A 110 3.28 -6.10 -1.88
C GLU A 110 4.20 -4.90 -2.21
N LYS A 111 3.86 -4.06 -3.20
CA LYS A 111 4.58 -2.81 -3.46
C LYS A 111 4.30 -1.73 -2.42
N LEU A 112 3.08 -1.65 -1.92
CA LEU A 112 2.65 -0.66 -0.92
C LEU A 112 3.13 -1.00 0.50
N THR A 113 3.43 -2.27 0.77
CA THR A 113 3.87 -2.75 2.09
C THR A 113 5.40 -2.94 2.21
N LYS A 114 6.17 -2.60 1.18
CA LYS A 114 7.64 -2.58 1.19
C LYS A 114 8.16 -1.31 1.83
#